data_AF-A0A162FN50-F1
#
_entry.id   AF-A0A162FN50-F1
#
_cell.length_a   1.000
_cell.length_b   1.000
_cell.length_c   1.000
_cell.angle_alpha   90.00
_cell.angle_beta   90.00
_cell.angle_gamma   90.00
#
_symmetry.space_group_name_H-M   'P 1'
#
loop_
_entity.id
_entity.type
_entity.pdbx_description
1 polymer ?
#
loop_
_entity_poly.entity_id
_entity_poly.type
_entity_poly.pdbx_seq_one_letter_code
_entity_poly.pdbx_strand_id
1 'polypeptide(L)'
;MEYSKGIVKIYKRKYSRTLKNGDKKEYVSEQVQVTVPKDSNQFVDEQEVLILDSKLEKKLKNNGKTDKKEAIKLQNELEQIKTDNNKLKEEKNIILNEKEELNKEKEELKEEKEELNKKISELNKEIELKDEKVLNDTETDKKEAIKLQNEVEQIKTDNNKLKEEKTTLLNEKEDANKQINELKKQTDELNKKIEKLEEEKLLIESKSAEADIDFKNKEKNIEISIEKEVEKNKNLENEIDKLTKKYNNLDDELNKLKNENKFLKNDNNNLETQNKNLADENLDFDNKTKTYLEKITSSEEIIDALNNDIEIANNSIQNLEDKVKNAKAESDEINNQLKETINKIEIEKLLIEKELNRAKTKNENLKNNINNLEKEKEFLENHKTPENKSYEREFIDLQVKYADLNRQYMEVKRKQEKAEHELEEYKALSEKLKQFILSD
;
A
#
# COMPACT_ATOMS: atom_id res chain seq x y z
N MET A 1 103.69 37.04 -218.41
CA MET A 1 104.78 36.26 -219.04
C MET A 1 104.56 36.31 -220.54
N GLU A 2 105.55 36.80 -221.28
CA GLU A 2 105.55 36.88 -222.76
C GLU A 2 106.01 35.53 -223.35
N TYR A 3 105.39 35.04 -224.44
CA TYR A 3 105.62 33.70 -225.01
C TYR A 3 105.29 33.62 -226.52
N SER A 4 105.90 32.67 -227.26
CA SER A 4 105.60 32.36 -228.68
C SER A 4 105.11 30.91 -228.86
N LYS A 5 104.25 30.63 -229.84
CA LYS A 5 103.69 29.29 -230.13
C LYS A 5 104.28 28.68 -231.39
N GLY A 6 104.65 27.40 -231.35
CA GLY A 6 105.19 26.64 -232.48
C GLY A 6 104.68 25.22 -232.53
N ILE A 7 104.80 24.58 -233.71
CA ILE A 7 104.36 23.20 -233.93
C ILE A 7 105.58 22.27 -233.90
N VAL A 8 105.44 21.14 -233.23
CA VAL A 8 106.46 20.10 -233.14
C VAL A 8 106.13 18.98 -234.12
N LYS A 9 107.08 18.64 -235.00
CA LYS A 9 107.00 17.49 -235.91
C LYS A 9 108.12 16.50 -235.64
N ILE A 10 107.79 15.21 -235.72
CA ILE A 10 108.70 14.10 -235.36
C ILE A 10 108.77 13.12 -236.52
N TYR A 11 110.01 12.80 -236.87
CA TYR A 11 110.31 11.92 -237.98
C TYR A 11 111.03 10.70 -237.44
N LYS A 12 110.43 9.51 -237.62
CA LYS A 12 111.01 8.21 -237.28
C LYS A 12 111.47 7.51 -238.55
N ARG A 13 112.73 7.09 -238.60
CA ARG A 13 113.27 6.26 -239.69
C ARG A 13 113.58 4.88 -239.16
N LYS A 14 112.98 3.85 -239.76
CA LYS A 14 113.31 2.46 -239.48
C LYS A 14 114.41 1.99 -240.41
N TYR A 15 115.37 1.29 -239.85
CA TYR A 15 116.42 0.64 -240.59
C TYR A 15 116.61 -0.75 -240.02
N SER A 16 116.70 -1.75 -240.89
CA SER A 16 116.99 -3.13 -240.52
C SER A 16 118.47 -3.38 -240.71
N ARG A 17 119.07 -3.97 -239.69
CA ARG A 17 120.44 -4.43 -239.76
C ARG A 17 120.41 -5.94 -239.85
N THR A 18 121.06 -6.44 -240.89
CA THR A 18 121.33 -7.86 -241.06
C THR A 18 122.39 -8.27 -240.03
N LEU A 19 122.11 -9.30 -239.22
CA LEU A 19 123.00 -9.74 -238.14
C LEU A 19 123.92 -10.88 -238.58
N LYS A 20 125.00 -11.08 -237.81
CA LYS A 20 126.10 -12.01 -238.13
C LYS A 20 125.68 -13.49 -238.32
N ASN A 21 124.45 -13.89 -237.97
CA ASN A 21 123.91 -15.27 -238.06
C ASN A 21 122.85 -15.48 -239.18
N GLY A 22 122.32 -14.40 -239.77
CA GLY A 22 121.32 -14.45 -240.85
C GLY A 22 119.99 -13.75 -240.56
N ASP A 23 119.61 -13.60 -239.29
CA ASP A 23 118.35 -12.93 -238.92
C ASP A 23 118.42 -11.41 -239.15
N LYS A 24 117.29 -10.79 -239.51
CA LYS A 24 117.14 -9.33 -239.61
C LYS A 24 116.50 -8.75 -238.35
N LYS A 25 117.11 -7.71 -237.78
CA LYS A 25 116.58 -6.95 -236.62
C LYS A 25 116.34 -5.49 -237.00
N GLU A 26 115.15 -4.97 -236.70
CA GLU A 26 114.73 -3.59 -237.01
C GLU A 26 115.01 -2.61 -235.86
N TYR A 27 115.59 -1.47 -236.23
CA TYR A 27 115.91 -0.34 -235.37
C TYR A 27 115.21 0.92 -235.91
N VAL A 28 114.96 1.91 -235.06
CA VAL A 28 114.30 3.18 -235.44
C VAL A 28 115.11 4.34 -234.91
N SER A 29 115.45 5.33 -235.74
CA SER A 29 115.99 6.63 -235.33
C SER A 29 114.90 7.70 -235.33
N GLU A 30 114.95 8.65 -234.41
CA GLU A 30 114.01 9.80 -234.35
C GLU A 30 114.71 11.15 -234.44
N GLN A 31 114.09 12.07 -235.18
CA GLN A 31 114.51 13.47 -235.28
C GLN A 31 113.29 14.37 -235.04
N VAL A 32 113.46 15.38 -234.17
CA VAL A 32 112.42 16.38 -233.82
C VAL A 32 112.78 17.72 -234.46
N GLN A 33 111.81 18.34 -235.13
CA GLN A 33 111.95 19.66 -235.73
C GLN A 33 110.86 20.59 -235.20
N VAL A 34 111.23 21.83 -234.85
CA VAL A 34 110.29 22.91 -234.50
C VAL A 34 110.36 23.96 -235.60
N THR A 35 109.21 24.28 -236.19
CA THR A 35 109.09 25.33 -237.21
C THR A 35 108.29 26.48 -236.61
N VAL A 36 108.82 27.71 -236.66
CA VAL A 36 108.21 28.92 -236.07
C VAL A 36 107.95 29.96 -237.18
N PRO A 37 106.80 30.68 -237.19
CA PRO A 37 106.52 31.75 -238.15
C PRO A 37 107.46 32.97 -238.05
N LYS A 38 107.68 33.73 -239.13
CA LYS A 38 108.74 34.76 -239.26
C LYS A 38 108.50 36.07 -238.47
N ASP A 39 107.28 36.35 -238.06
CA ASP A 39 106.90 37.65 -237.46
C ASP A 39 107.03 37.66 -235.94
N SER A 40 107.16 36.48 -235.37
CA SER A 40 107.21 36.23 -233.93
C SER A 40 108.47 35.45 -233.55
N ASN A 41 109.40 35.29 -234.50
CA ASN A 41 110.71 34.74 -234.21
C ASN A 41 111.57 35.83 -233.57
N GLN A 42 111.47 35.86 -232.25
CA GLN A 42 112.29 36.68 -231.37
C GLN A 42 113.51 35.91 -230.84
N PHE A 43 113.77 34.71 -231.37
CA PHE A 43 114.84 33.85 -230.89
C PHE A 43 116.11 34.06 -231.70
N VAL A 44 117.25 34.01 -231.01
CA VAL A 44 118.60 34.19 -231.56
C VAL A 44 119.35 32.84 -231.61
N ASP A 45 120.38 32.75 -232.44
CA ASP A 45 121.17 31.51 -232.60
C ASP A 45 121.82 31.09 -231.27
N GLU A 46 121.79 29.79 -230.95
CA GLU A 46 122.22 29.18 -229.67
C GLU A 46 121.40 29.54 -228.40
N GLN A 47 120.26 30.24 -228.51
CA GLN A 47 119.43 30.55 -227.35
C GLN A 47 118.68 29.31 -226.80
N GLU A 48 118.82 29.04 -225.50
CA GLU A 48 118.02 28.01 -224.81
C GLU A 48 116.56 28.46 -224.63
N VAL A 49 115.62 27.56 -224.93
CA VAL A 49 114.18 27.81 -224.78
C VAL A 49 113.49 26.62 -224.13
N LEU A 50 112.47 26.91 -223.30
CA LEU A 50 111.68 25.91 -222.59
C LEU A 50 110.31 25.72 -223.26
N ILE A 51 109.92 24.48 -223.54
CA ILE A 51 108.61 24.14 -224.13
C ILE A 51 107.67 23.61 -223.04
N LEU A 52 106.54 24.28 -222.82
CA LEU A 52 105.53 23.97 -221.80
C LEU A 52 104.19 23.50 -222.40
N ASP A 53 103.61 22.45 -221.83
CA ASP A 53 102.28 21.93 -222.21
C ASP A 53 101.15 22.79 -221.62
N SER A 54 100.27 23.29 -222.50
CA SER A 54 99.09 24.10 -222.18
C SER A 54 98.15 23.52 -221.10
N LYS A 55 98.18 22.21 -220.83
CA LYS A 55 97.34 21.58 -219.81
C LYS A 55 97.73 21.97 -218.36
N LEU A 56 98.99 22.29 -218.10
CA LEU A 56 99.48 22.60 -216.75
C LEU A 56 99.07 23.99 -216.25
N GLU A 57 98.90 24.95 -217.17
CA GLU A 57 98.52 26.32 -216.81
C GLU A 57 97.13 26.41 -216.16
N LYS A 58 96.18 25.56 -216.59
CA LYS A 58 94.80 25.57 -216.07
C LYS A 58 94.67 25.06 -214.62
N LYS A 59 95.61 24.27 -214.10
CA LYS A 59 95.53 23.73 -212.72
C LYS A 59 95.94 24.74 -211.64
N LEU A 60 96.75 25.75 -211.98
CA LEU A 60 97.29 26.68 -210.99
C LEU A 60 96.33 27.80 -210.57
N LYS A 61 95.22 28.04 -211.30
CA LYS A 61 94.28 29.13 -211.00
C LYS A 61 93.12 28.78 -210.06
N ASN A 62 92.90 27.50 -209.70
CA ASN A 62 91.67 27.09 -208.98
C ASN A 62 91.80 26.81 -207.47
N ASN A 63 93.00 26.85 -206.87
CA ASN A 63 93.21 26.43 -205.45
C ASN A 63 92.99 27.52 -204.38
N GLY A 64 92.45 28.70 -204.70
CA GLY A 64 92.34 29.83 -203.74
C GLY A 64 91.08 29.90 -202.87
N LYS A 65 90.13 28.95 -202.94
CA LYS A 65 88.79 29.09 -202.30
C LYS A 65 88.45 28.11 -201.17
N THR A 66 89.25 27.09 -200.88
CA THR A 66 88.93 26.06 -199.89
C THR A 66 89.46 26.32 -198.47
N ASP A 67 90.56 27.04 -198.31
CA ASP A 67 91.25 27.15 -197.00
C ASP A 67 90.61 28.18 -196.03
N LYS A 68 89.63 28.98 -196.48
CA LYS A 68 88.94 29.98 -195.64
C LYS A 68 87.81 29.41 -194.78
N LYS A 69 87.29 28.21 -195.07
CA LYS A 69 86.13 27.64 -194.33
C LYS A 69 86.50 26.86 -193.08
N GLU A 70 87.70 26.25 -193.02
CA GLU A 70 88.14 25.51 -191.83
C GLU A 70 88.62 26.43 -190.70
N ALA A 71 89.26 27.56 -191.02
CA ALA A 71 89.70 28.53 -190.01
C ALA A 71 88.54 29.12 -189.19
N ILE A 72 87.37 29.33 -189.80
CA ILE A 72 86.18 29.87 -189.12
C ILE A 72 85.56 28.84 -188.16
N LYS A 73 85.68 27.53 -188.44
CA LYS A 73 85.09 26.48 -187.60
C LYS A 73 85.85 26.30 -186.27
N LEU A 74 87.18 26.29 -186.33
CA LEU A 74 88.04 26.16 -185.15
C LEU A 74 87.95 27.37 -184.21
N GLN A 75 87.67 28.56 -184.75
CA GLN A 75 87.48 29.77 -183.95
C GLN A 75 86.22 29.69 -183.08
N ASN A 76 85.14 29.10 -183.59
CA ASN A 76 83.90 28.92 -182.83
C ASN A 76 84.03 27.86 -181.72
N GLU A 77 84.79 26.77 -181.94
CA GLU A 77 85.05 25.76 -180.90
C GLU A 77 85.88 26.31 -179.74
N LEU A 78 86.83 27.21 -180.02
CA LEU A 78 87.64 27.88 -179.00
C LEU A 78 86.83 28.84 -178.11
N GLU A 79 85.82 29.50 -178.66
CA GLU A 79 84.91 30.32 -177.85
C GLU A 79 84.02 29.48 -176.94
N GLN A 80 83.54 28.31 -177.41
CA GLN A 80 82.70 27.42 -176.60
C GLN A 80 83.45 26.82 -175.40
N ILE A 81 84.72 26.45 -175.57
CA ILE A 81 85.53 25.92 -174.46
C ILE A 81 85.80 27.00 -173.40
N LYS A 82 85.95 28.26 -173.81
CA LYS A 82 86.11 29.38 -172.87
C LYS A 82 84.86 29.61 -172.04
N THR A 83 83.68 29.54 -172.63
CA THR A 83 82.42 29.68 -171.89
C THR A 83 82.20 28.53 -170.92
N ASP A 84 82.51 27.30 -171.29
CA ASP A 84 82.35 26.13 -170.40
C ASP A 84 83.33 26.15 -169.21
N ASN A 85 84.58 26.60 -169.42
CA ASN A 85 85.55 26.74 -168.33
C ASN A 85 85.15 27.82 -167.30
N ASN A 86 84.50 28.89 -167.75
CA ASN A 86 83.99 29.92 -166.84
C ASN A 86 82.83 29.38 -166.00
N LYS A 87 81.91 28.61 -166.60
CA LYS A 87 80.81 27.96 -165.87
C LYS A 87 81.30 26.97 -164.81
N LEU A 88 82.29 26.13 -165.15
CA LEU A 88 82.87 25.18 -164.19
C LEU A 88 83.60 25.86 -163.02
N LYS A 89 84.21 27.04 -163.25
CA LYS A 89 84.77 27.85 -162.17
C LYS A 89 83.69 28.39 -161.24
N GLU A 90 82.57 28.82 -161.80
CA GLU A 90 81.42 29.29 -161.01
C GLU A 90 80.82 28.14 -160.19
N GLU A 91 80.58 26.97 -160.78
CA GLU A 91 80.10 25.78 -160.06
C GLU A 91 81.04 25.34 -158.93
N LYS A 92 82.36 25.36 -159.18
CA LYS A 92 83.36 25.04 -158.14
C LYS A 92 83.26 25.99 -156.95
N ASN A 93 83.03 27.28 -157.18
CA ASN A 93 82.88 28.26 -156.10
C ASN A 93 81.57 28.05 -155.32
N ILE A 94 80.47 27.68 -156.00
CA ILE A 94 79.19 27.35 -155.35
C ILE A 94 79.36 26.15 -154.40
N ILE A 95 79.97 25.06 -154.89
CA ILE A 95 80.21 23.86 -154.08
C ILE A 95 81.13 24.14 -152.89
N LEU A 96 82.11 25.03 -153.06
CA LEU A 96 83.00 25.42 -151.97
C LEU A 96 82.22 26.15 -150.87
N ASN A 97 81.33 27.07 -151.24
CA ASN A 97 80.47 27.78 -150.29
C ASN A 97 79.48 26.82 -149.58
N GLU A 98 78.84 25.90 -150.32
CA GLU A 98 77.96 24.88 -149.71
C GLU A 98 78.70 24.01 -148.70
N LYS A 99 79.96 23.65 -148.99
CA LYS A 99 80.80 22.89 -148.05
C LYS A 99 81.12 23.69 -146.78
N GLU A 100 81.35 25.00 -146.92
CA GLU A 100 81.57 25.87 -145.77
C GLU A 100 80.31 26.05 -144.92
N GLU A 101 79.13 26.19 -145.56
CA GLU A 101 77.84 26.26 -144.87
C GLU A 101 77.50 24.95 -144.13
N LEU A 102 77.65 23.80 -144.79
CA LEU A 102 77.44 22.49 -144.15
C LEU A 102 78.39 22.25 -142.97
N ASN A 103 79.62 22.75 -143.03
CA ASN A 103 80.54 22.65 -141.90
C ASN A 103 80.12 23.53 -140.73
N LYS A 104 79.57 24.73 -140.98
CA LYS A 104 78.98 25.56 -139.91
C LYS A 104 77.78 24.86 -139.27
N GLU A 105 76.85 24.36 -140.09
CA GLU A 105 75.67 23.62 -139.60
C GLU A 105 76.08 22.39 -138.77
N LYS A 106 77.13 21.68 -139.17
CA LYS A 106 77.66 20.54 -138.41
C LYS A 106 78.22 20.94 -137.05
N GLU A 107 78.94 22.06 -136.95
CA GLU A 107 79.43 22.55 -135.66
C GLU A 107 78.27 23.07 -134.78
N GLU A 108 77.29 23.76 -135.36
CA GLU A 108 76.07 24.19 -134.64
C GLU A 108 75.29 22.99 -134.07
N LEU A 109 75.06 21.94 -134.87
CA LEU A 109 74.41 20.71 -134.40
C LEU A 109 75.21 19.98 -133.31
N LYS A 110 76.54 20.11 -133.34
CA LYS A 110 77.41 19.51 -132.32
C LYS A 110 77.31 20.27 -131.00
N GLU A 111 77.27 21.60 -131.05
CA GLU A 111 77.00 22.45 -129.89
C GLU A 111 75.60 22.17 -129.32
N GLU A 112 74.56 22.09 -130.15
CA GLU A 112 73.19 21.75 -129.73
C GLU A 112 73.12 20.38 -129.04
N LYS A 113 73.84 19.38 -129.59
CA LYS A 113 73.92 18.05 -128.98
C LYS A 113 74.62 18.08 -127.61
N GLU A 114 75.68 18.87 -127.46
CA GLU A 114 76.34 19.03 -126.16
C GLU A 114 75.44 19.73 -125.15
N GLU A 115 74.67 20.73 -125.57
CA GLU A 115 73.71 21.44 -124.73
C GLU A 115 72.54 20.54 -124.28
N LEU A 116 71.97 19.76 -125.20
CA LEU A 116 70.95 18.76 -124.88
C LEU A 116 71.46 17.69 -123.91
N ASN A 117 72.70 17.22 -124.07
CA ASN A 117 73.30 16.25 -123.15
C ASN A 117 73.49 16.83 -121.74
N LYS A 118 73.86 18.11 -121.62
CA LYS A 118 73.90 18.81 -120.32
C LYS A 118 72.50 18.86 -119.70
N LYS A 119 71.48 19.22 -120.48
CA LYS A 119 70.10 19.30 -120.03
C LYS A 119 69.54 17.94 -119.58
N ILE A 120 69.88 16.86 -120.28
CA ILE A 120 69.54 15.49 -119.88
C ILE A 120 70.23 15.14 -118.55
N SER A 121 71.50 15.49 -118.39
CA SER A 121 72.22 15.24 -117.13
C SER A 121 71.61 16.00 -115.95
N GLU A 122 71.14 17.22 -116.17
CA GLU A 122 70.48 18.02 -115.12
C GLU A 122 69.10 17.45 -114.77
N LEU A 123 68.29 17.09 -115.78
CA LEU A 123 66.99 16.46 -115.56
C LEU A 123 67.11 15.12 -114.83
N ASN A 124 68.10 14.30 -115.16
CA ASN A 124 68.33 13.03 -114.47
C ASN A 124 68.66 13.23 -112.99
N LYS A 125 69.49 14.23 -112.65
CA LYS A 125 69.74 14.59 -111.25
C LYS A 125 68.48 15.08 -110.55
N GLU A 126 67.63 15.85 -111.23
CA GLU A 126 66.37 16.32 -110.66
C GLU A 126 65.37 15.17 -110.42
N ILE A 127 65.33 14.18 -111.31
CA ILE A 127 64.53 12.96 -111.15
C ILE A 127 65.02 12.15 -109.95
N GLU A 128 66.33 11.89 -109.85
CA GLU A 128 66.89 11.15 -108.70
C GLU A 128 66.55 11.82 -107.36
N LEU A 129 66.68 13.15 -107.28
CA LEU A 129 66.31 13.92 -106.09
C LEU A 129 64.81 13.86 -105.77
N LYS A 130 63.94 13.86 -106.78
CA LYS A 130 62.49 13.74 -106.59
C LYS A 130 62.10 12.33 -106.15
N ASP A 131 62.68 11.30 -106.74
CA ASP A 131 62.43 9.91 -106.37
C ASP A 131 62.87 9.62 -104.94
N GLU A 132 64.05 10.10 -104.53
CA GLU A 132 64.54 9.97 -103.15
C GLU A 132 63.64 10.71 -102.15
N LYS A 133 63.16 11.91 -102.51
CA LYS A 133 62.21 12.65 -101.68
C LYS A 133 60.86 11.93 -101.55
N VAL A 134 60.30 11.41 -102.64
CA VAL A 134 59.04 10.65 -102.62
C VAL A 134 59.19 9.37 -101.80
N LEU A 135 60.34 8.68 -101.89
CA LEU A 135 60.63 7.50 -101.08
C LEU A 135 60.67 7.84 -99.58
N ASN A 136 61.33 8.93 -99.22
CA ASN A 136 61.40 9.39 -97.83
C ASN A 136 60.03 9.84 -97.30
N ASP A 137 59.27 10.62 -98.08
CA ASP A 137 57.93 11.09 -97.70
C ASP A 137 56.97 9.89 -97.51
N THR A 138 57.05 8.88 -98.39
CA THR A 138 56.24 7.65 -98.23
C THR A 138 56.65 6.79 -97.04
N GLU A 139 57.94 6.77 -96.67
CA GLU A 139 58.39 6.12 -95.43
C GLU A 139 57.92 6.87 -94.18
N THR A 140 57.92 8.21 -94.19
CA THR A 140 57.41 9.01 -93.07
C THR A 140 55.91 8.84 -92.89
N ASP A 141 55.15 8.88 -93.98
CA ASP A 141 53.70 8.68 -93.96
C ASP A 141 53.32 7.29 -93.45
N LYS A 142 54.08 6.25 -93.85
CA LYS A 142 53.89 4.89 -93.31
C LYS A 142 54.15 4.83 -91.81
N LYS A 143 55.21 5.47 -91.32
CA LYS A 143 55.52 5.51 -89.87
C LYS A 143 54.43 6.25 -89.10
N GLU A 144 53.89 7.34 -89.65
CA GLU A 144 52.80 8.09 -89.04
C GLU A 144 51.48 7.31 -89.05
N ALA A 145 51.16 6.63 -90.15
CA ALA A 145 50.00 5.74 -90.25
C ALA A 145 50.06 4.61 -89.21
N ILE A 146 51.22 3.99 -89.00
CA ILE A 146 51.41 2.95 -87.97
C ILE A 146 51.21 3.53 -86.57
N LYS A 147 51.71 4.74 -86.28
CA LYS A 147 51.50 5.40 -84.99
C LYS A 147 50.01 5.68 -84.72
N LEU A 148 49.32 6.27 -85.71
CA LEU A 148 47.88 6.55 -85.61
C LEU A 148 47.07 5.26 -85.43
N GLN A 149 47.46 4.17 -86.12
CA GLN A 149 46.81 2.88 -85.95
C GLN A 149 46.96 2.34 -84.52
N ASN A 150 48.16 2.43 -83.94
CA ASN A 150 48.40 2.03 -82.55
C ASN A 150 47.61 2.90 -81.56
N GLU A 151 47.53 4.22 -81.79
CA GLU A 151 46.70 5.11 -80.96
C GLU A 151 45.21 4.75 -81.04
N VAL A 152 44.70 4.43 -82.24
CA VAL A 152 43.31 3.99 -82.40
C VAL A 152 43.05 2.67 -81.66
N GLU A 153 43.99 1.72 -81.70
CA GLU A 153 43.87 0.47 -80.94
C GLU A 153 43.91 0.71 -79.43
N GLN A 154 44.77 1.61 -78.96
CA GLN A 154 44.81 2.00 -77.56
C GLN A 154 43.49 2.65 -77.10
N ILE A 155 42.98 3.61 -77.88
CA ILE A 155 41.69 4.28 -77.60
C ILE A 155 40.53 3.28 -77.59
N LYS A 156 40.53 2.28 -78.49
CA LYS A 156 39.52 1.20 -78.47
C LYS A 156 39.60 0.40 -77.17
N THR A 157 40.81 0.08 -76.74
CA THR A 157 41.04 -0.68 -75.51
C THR A 157 40.59 0.10 -74.28
N ASP A 158 40.92 1.39 -74.19
CA ASP A 158 40.51 2.25 -73.08
C ASP A 158 39.00 2.52 -73.07
N ASN A 159 38.38 2.69 -74.24
CA ASN A 159 36.92 2.78 -74.35
C ASN A 159 36.20 1.51 -73.88
N ASN A 160 36.77 0.33 -74.12
CA ASN A 160 36.20 -0.93 -73.63
C ASN A 160 36.33 -1.01 -72.10
N LYS A 161 37.48 -0.66 -71.53
CA LYS A 161 37.66 -0.59 -70.06
C LYS A 161 36.69 0.39 -69.42
N LEU A 162 36.52 1.58 -69.99
CA LEU A 162 35.58 2.59 -69.48
C LEU A 162 34.12 2.11 -69.56
N LYS A 163 33.76 1.33 -70.59
CA LYS A 163 32.43 0.70 -70.66
C LYS A 163 32.24 -0.32 -69.55
N GLU A 164 33.23 -1.17 -69.30
CA GLU A 164 33.21 -2.16 -68.21
C GLU A 164 33.10 -1.47 -66.84
N GLU A 165 33.91 -0.43 -66.60
CA GLU A 165 33.87 0.38 -65.38
C GLU A 165 32.50 1.07 -65.20
N LYS A 166 31.94 1.62 -66.28
CA LYS A 166 30.59 2.19 -66.25
C LYS A 166 29.54 1.14 -65.89
N THR A 167 29.65 -0.08 -66.39
CA THR A 167 28.71 -1.16 -66.04
C THR A 167 28.84 -1.61 -64.59
N THR A 168 30.07 -1.67 -64.06
CA THR A 168 30.31 -2.01 -62.64
C THR A 168 29.76 -0.93 -61.71
N LEU A 169 30.05 0.34 -61.98
CA LEU A 169 29.50 1.46 -61.20
C LEU A 169 27.96 1.53 -61.24
N LEU A 170 27.34 1.17 -62.37
CA LEU A 170 25.88 1.06 -62.48
C LEU A 170 25.32 -0.03 -61.56
N ASN A 171 25.95 -1.20 -61.53
CA ASN A 171 25.55 -2.30 -60.65
C ASN A 171 25.74 -1.93 -59.17
N GLU A 172 26.88 -1.33 -58.81
CA GLU A 172 27.14 -0.84 -57.44
C GLU A 172 26.11 0.19 -56.99
N LYS A 173 25.74 1.14 -57.87
CA LYS A 173 24.67 2.11 -57.61
C LYS A 173 23.33 1.42 -57.37
N GLU A 174 23.01 0.39 -58.15
CA GLU A 174 21.77 -0.36 -58.01
C GLU A 174 21.72 -1.13 -56.68
N ASP A 175 22.83 -1.76 -56.28
CA ASP A 175 22.93 -2.48 -55.01
C ASP A 175 22.90 -1.53 -53.81
N ALA A 176 23.57 -0.37 -53.89
CA ALA A 176 23.46 0.67 -52.88
C ALA A 176 22.00 1.16 -52.72
N ASN A 177 21.27 1.32 -53.83
CA ASN A 177 19.85 1.69 -53.78
C ASN A 177 18.98 0.61 -53.13
N LYS A 178 19.26 -0.68 -53.37
CA LYS A 178 18.57 -1.79 -52.68
C LYS A 178 18.82 -1.71 -51.17
N GLN A 179 20.08 -1.53 -50.75
CA GLN A 179 20.43 -1.39 -49.33
C GLN A 179 19.74 -0.19 -48.67
N ILE A 180 19.69 0.96 -49.35
CA ILE A 180 18.97 2.15 -48.86
C ILE A 180 17.48 1.86 -48.65
N ASN A 181 16.84 1.14 -49.58
CA ASN A 181 15.43 0.78 -49.46
C ASN A 181 15.18 -0.22 -48.33
N GLU A 182 16.10 -1.18 -48.12
CA GLU A 182 16.07 -2.11 -46.99
C GLU A 182 16.14 -1.35 -45.65
N LEU A 183 17.10 -0.44 -45.52
CA LEU A 183 17.30 0.39 -44.31
C LEU A 183 16.11 1.30 -44.04
N LYS A 184 15.49 1.88 -45.09
CA LYS A 184 14.24 2.65 -44.93
C LYS A 184 13.12 1.80 -44.35
N LYS A 185 12.90 0.58 -44.87
CA LYS A 185 11.89 -0.33 -44.32
C LYS A 185 12.15 -0.67 -42.86
N GLN A 186 13.40 -0.99 -42.51
CA GLN A 186 13.79 -1.26 -41.13
C GLN A 186 13.56 -0.05 -40.22
N THR A 187 13.83 1.16 -40.71
CA THR A 187 13.59 2.41 -39.97
C THR A 187 12.10 2.63 -39.73
N ASP A 188 11.26 2.41 -40.74
CA ASP A 188 9.80 2.51 -40.62
C ASP A 188 9.22 1.47 -39.63
N GLU A 189 9.74 0.25 -39.64
CA GLU A 189 9.36 -0.80 -38.68
C GLU A 189 9.76 -0.46 -37.25
N LEU A 190 10.97 0.05 -37.06
CA LEU A 190 11.45 0.50 -35.76
C LEU A 190 10.62 1.68 -35.23
N ASN A 191 10.29 2.65 -36.07
CA ASN A 191 9.45 3.79 -35.69
C ASN A 191 8.06 3.34 -35.22
N LYS A 192 7.42 2.41 -35.95
CA LYS A 192 6.14 1.82 -35.51
C LYS A 192 6.25 1.08 -34.18
N LYS A 193 7.40 0.45 -33.90
CA LYS A 193 7.63 -0.24 -32.63
C LYS A 193 7.83 0.76 -31.49
N ILE A 194 8.50 1.89 -31.75
CA ILE A 194 8.66 2.99 -30.79
C ILE A 194 7.29 3.58 -30.43
N GLU A 195 6.44 3.90 -31.43
CA GLU A 195 5.09 4.44 -31.18
C GLU A 195 4.27 3.51 -30.27
N LYS A 196 4.28 2.20 -30.55
CA LYS A 196 3.58 1.21 -29.71
C LYS A 196 4.12 1.16 -28.27
N LEU A 197 5.44 1.23 -28.10
CA LEU A 197 6.05 1.23 -26.78
C LEU A 197 5.73 2.52 -26.01
N GLU A 198 5.62 3.66 -26.69
CA GLU A 198 5.18 4.92 -26.07
C GLU A 198 3.71 4.85 -25.62
N GLU A 199 2.83 4.27 -26.43
CA GLU A 199 1.43 4.01 -26.04
C GLU A 199 1.34 3.08 -24.83
N GLU A 200 2.09 1.97 -24.82
CA GLU A 200 2.16 1.06 -23.68
C GLU A 200 2.70 1.73 -22.43
N LYS A 201 3.74 2.56 -22.56
CA LYS A 201 4.30 3.34 -21.45
C LYS A 201 3.25 4.28 -20.84
N LEU A 202 2.53 5.04 -21.67
CA LEU A 202 1.47 5.94 -21.20
C LEU A 202 0.34 5.18 -20.48
N LEU A 203 -0.02 4.00 -20.99
CA LEU A 203 -1.03 3.14 -20.36
C LEU A 203 -0.55 2.58 -19.01
N ILE A 204 0.73 2.24 -18.88
CA ILE A 204 1.31 1.78 -17.61
C ILE A 204 1.37 2.93 -16.61
N GLU A 205 1.79 4.12 -17.02
CA GLU A 205 1.84 5.31 -16.17
C GLU A 205 0.45 5.67 -15.63
N SER A 206 -0.59 5.63 -16.47
CA SER A 206 -1.97 5.90 -16.02
C SER A 206 -2.47 4.87 -15.03
N LYS A 207 -2.26 3.58 -15.29
CA LYS A 207 -2.62 2.49 -14.37
C LYS A 207 -1.86 2.56 -13.04
N SER A 208 -0.59 2.94 -13.08
CA SER A 208 0.21 3.14 -11.87
C SER A 208 -0.35 4.27 -11.03
N ALA A 209 -0.69 5.40 -11.65
CA ALA A 209 -1.29 6.54 -10.94
C ALA A 209 -2.65 6.20 -10.33
N GLU A 210 -3.51 5.46 -11.04
CA GLU A 210 -4.78 4.97 -10.50
C GLU A 210 -4.58 4.04 -9.30
N ALA A 211 -3.62 3.11 -9.40
CA ALA A 211 -3.30 2.20 -8.31
C ALA A 211 -2.80 2.94 -7.06
N ASP A 212 -1.95 3.96 -7.23
CA ASP A 212 -1.47 4.79 -6.13
C ASP A 212 -2.61 5.57 -5.45
N ILE A 213 -3.57 6.08 -6.22
CA ILE A 213 -4.75 6.76 -5.68
C ILE A 213 -5.63 5.79 -4.91
N ASP A 214 -5.91 4.60 -5.46
CA ASP A 214 -6.69 3.56 -4.79
C ASP A 214 -6.02 3.11 -3.48
N PHE A 215 -4.69 2.94 -3.50
CA PHE A 215 -3.92 2.59 -2.31
C PHE A 215 -4.04 3.66 -1.22
N LYS A 216 -3.82 4.94 -1.55
CA LYS A 216 -3.96 6.06 -0.60
C LYS A 216 -5.38 6.17 -0.03
N ASN A 217 -6.40 5.90 -0.85
CA ASN A 217 -7.78 5.91 -0.38
C ASN A 217 -8.06 4.76 0.60
N LYS A 218 -7.55 3.55 0.32
CA LYS A 218 -7.65 2.41 1.24
C LYS A 218 -6.92 2.67 2.55
N GLU A 219 -5.71 3.22 2.49
CA GLU A 219 -4.92 3.60 3.67
C GLU A 219 -5.69 4.58 4.57
N LYS A 220 -6.23 5.65 3.99
CA LYS A 220 -7.05 6.63 4.72
C LYS A 220 -8.32 6.02 5.33
N ASN A 221 -8.98 5.10 4.62
CA ASN A 221 -10.15 4.42 5.15
C ASN A 221 -9.81 3.50 6.34
N ILE A 222 -8.66 2.81 6.28
CA ILE A 222 -8.16 2.00 7.39
C ILE A 222 -7.86 2.88 8.59
N GLU A 223 -7.20 4.02 8.39
CA GLU A 223 -6.88 4.99 9.44
C GLU A 223 -8.14 5.48 10.17
N ILE A 224 -9.18 5.87 9.43
CA ILE A 224 -10.49 6.26 9.99
C ILE A 224 -11.14 5.11 10.79
N SER A 225 -11.00 3.86 10.32
CA SER A 225 -11.52 2.69 11.04
C SER A 225 -10.79 2.46 12.35
N ILE A 226 -9.46 2.61 12.35
CA ILE A 226 -8.63 2.49 13.56
C ILE A 226 -9.02 3.56 14.58
N GLU A 227 -9.18 4.81 14.18
CA GLU A 227 -9.61 5.90 15.08
C GLU A 227 -10.95 5.59 15.76
N LYS A 228 -11.93 5.06 15.01
CA LYS A 228 -13.23 4.68 15.56
C LYS A 228 -13.13 3.56 16.60
N GLU A 229 -12.30 2.54 16.36
CA GLU A 229 -12.11 1.46 17.33
C GLU A 229 -11.33 1.93 18.56
N VAL A 230 -10.35 2.82 18.41
CA VAL A 230 -9.66 3.44 19.55
C VAL A 230 -10.63 4.21 20.42
N GLU A 231 -11.56 4.97 19.83
CA GLU A 231 -12.57 5.71 20.59
C GLU A 231 -13.57 4.78 21.30
N LYS A 232 -14.00 3.70 20.65
CA LYS A 232 -14.82 2.66 21.30
C LYS A 232 -14.11 2.03 22.49
N ASN A 233 -12.84 1.66 22.34
CA ASN A 233 -12.06 1.06 23.43
C ASN A 233 -11.95 2.01 24.62
N LYS A 234 -11.69 3.30 24.38
CA LYS A 234 -11.66 4.31 25.44
C LYS A 234 -13.00 4.45 26.17
N ASN A 235 -14.12 4.34 25.45
CA ASN A 235 -15.45 4.35 26.06
C ASN A 235 -15.71 3.10 26.92
N LEU A 236 -15.29 1.93 26.44
CA LEU A 236 -15.38 0.68 27.21
C LEU A 236 -14.51 0.70 28.47
N GLU A 237 -13.29 1.22 28.39
CA GLU A 237 -12.42 1.40 29.56
C GLU A 237 -13.09 2.28 30.63
N ASN A 238 -13.67 3.42 30.22
CA ASN A 238 -14.42 4.28 31.13
C ASN A 238 -15.64 3.59 31.77
N GLU A 239 -16.29 2.69 31.04
CA GLU A 239 -17.42 1.92 31.56
C GLU A 239 -16.97 0.85 32.56
N ILE A 240 -15.87 0.14 32.26
CA ILE A 240 -15.21 -0.78 33.19
C ILE A 240 -14.82 -0.06 34.49
N ASP A 241 -14.23 1.13 34.41
CA ASP A 241 -13.87 1.92 35.60
C ASP A 241 -15.09 2.28 36.45
N LYS A 242 -16.21 2.67 35.81
CA LYS A 242 -17.46 2.96 36.51
C LYS A 242 -18.04 1.71 37.19
N LEU A 243 -18.04 0.58 36.50
CA LEU A 243 -18.52 -0.69 37.04
C LEU A 243 -17.64 -1.17 38.20
N THR A 244 -16.32 -1.03 38.09
CA THR A 244 -15.36 -1.38 39.13
C THR A 244 -15.59 -0.55 40.39
N LYS A 245 -15.80 0.76 40.25
CA LYS A 245 -16.15 1.64 41.38
C LYS A 245 -17.47 1.22 42.04
N LYS A 246 -18.50 0.90 41.24
CA LYS A 246 -19.78 0.40 41.77
C LYS A 246 -19.61 -0.91 42.52
N TYR A 247 -18.85 -1.85 41.97
CA TYR A 247 -18.56 -3.14 42.61
C TYR A 247 -17.89 -2.96 43.97
N ASN A 248 -16.83 -2.15 44.04
CA ASN A 248 -16.13 -1.90 45.30
C ASN A 248 -17.05 -1.27 46.36
N ASN A 249 -17.89 -0.31 45.97
CA ASN A 249 -18.86 0.29 46.90
C ASN A 249 -19.87 -0.73 47.43
N LEU A 250 -20.36 -1.63 46.58
CA LEU A 250 -21.26 -2.72 47.00
C LEU A 250 -20.56 -3.70 47.93
N ASP A 251 -19.29 -4.03 47.67
CA ASP A 251 -18.51 -4.93 48.53
C ASP A 251 -18.30 -4.31 49.92
N ASP A 252 -17.99 -3.01 49.99
CA ASP A 252 -17.88 -2.27 51.25
C ASP A 252 -19.22 -2.28 52.02
N GLU A 253 -20.35 -2.06 51.34
CA GLU A 253 -21.68 -2.09 51.94
C GLU A 253 -22.04 -3.49 52.46
N LEU A 254 -21.74 -4.54 51.68
CA LEU A 254 -21.91 -5.93 52.09
C LEU A 254 -21.09 -6.24 53.34
N ASN A 255 -19.85 -5.77 53.41
CA ASN A 255 -18.98 -5.96 54.57
C ASN A 255 -19.54 -5.24 55.82
N LYS A 256 -20.09 -4.03 55.68
CA LYS A 256 -20.78 -3.32 56.78
C LYS A 256 -21.99 -4.10 57.28
N LEU A 257 -22.88 -4.52 56.39
CA LEU A 257 -24.07 -5.30 56.72
C LEU A 257 -23.71 -6.63 57.39
N LYS A 258 -22.65 -7.30 56.92
CA LYS A 258 -22.16 -8.55 57.52
C LYS A 258 -21.68 -8.34 58.96
N ASN A 259 -21.01 -7.21 59.24
CA ASN A 259 -20.58 -6.88 60.59
C ASN A 259 -21.77 -6.51 61.48
N GLU A 260 -22.70 -5.69 60.98
CA GLU A 260 -23.94 -5.37 61.70
C GLU A 260 -24.74 -6.63 62.07
N ASN A 261 -24.87 -7.57 61.14
CA ASN A 261 -25.56 -8.84 61.40
C ASN A 261 -24.85 -9.70 62.45
N LYS A 262 -23.50 -9.67 62.52
CA LYS A 262 -22.76 -10.30 63.62
C LYS A 262 -23.07 -9.66 64.98
N PHE A 263 -23.14 -8.33 65.04
CA PHE A 263 -23.51 -7.61 66.27
C PHE A 263 -24.94 -7.96 66.70
N LEU A 264 -25.91 -7.87 65.79
CA LEU A 264 -27.31 -8.23 66.06
C LEU A 264 -27.46 -9.67 66.53
N LYS A 265 -26.72 -10.61 65.93
CA LYS A 265 -26.71 -12.01 66.36
C LYS A 265 -26.18 -12.16 67.79
N ASN A 266 -25.15 -11.41 68.16
CA ASN A 266 -24.62 -11.42 69.52
C ASN A 266 -25.63 -10.84 70.52
N ASP A 267 -26.27 -9.73 70.17
CA ASP A 267 -27.31 -9.10 70.99
C ASP A 267 -28.50 -10.04 71.20
N ASN A 268 -28.95 -10.73 70.15
CA ASN A 268 -30.01 -11.75 70.28
C ASN A 268 -29.61 -12.88 71.22
N ASN A 269 -28.38 -13.41 71.12
CA ASN A 269 -27.91 -14.45 72.04
C ASN A 269 -27.88 -13.96 73.50
N ASN A 270 -27.50 -12.70 73.73
CA ASN A 270 -27.51 -12.10 75.06
C ASN A 270 -28.94 -11.96 75.59
N LEU A 271 -29.87 -11.49 74.76
CA LEU A 271 -31.29 -11.39 75.11
C LEU A 271 -31.93 -12.75 75.38
N GLU A 272 -31.62 -13.78 74.59
CA GLU A 272 -32.05 -15.16 74.85
C GLU A 272 -31.55 -15.65 76.21
N THR A 273 -30.28 -15.36 76.55
CA THR A 273 -29.70 -15.72 77.84
C THR A 273 -30.41 -14.99 78.99
N GLN A 274 -30.67 -13.68 78.84
CA GLN A 274 -31.41 -12.89 79.82
C GLN A 274 -32.84 -13.42 80.02
N ASN A 275 -33.56 -13.73 78.95
CA ASN A 275 -34.90 -14.28 79.01
C ASN A 275 -34.92 -15.64 79.73
N LYS A 276 -33.91 -16.49 79.49
CA LYS A 276 -33.78 -17.77 80.19
C LYS A 276 -33.59 -17.56 81.70
N ASN A 277 -32.70 -16.64 82.09
CA ASN A 277 -32.48 -16.33 83.50
C ASN A 277 -33.75 -15.78 84.18
N LEU A 278 -34.47 -14.87 83.52
CA LEU A 278 -35.74 -14.35 84.02
C LEU A 278 -36.82 -15.44 84.14
N ALA A 279 -36.85 -16.39 83.20
CA ALA A 279 -37.76 -17.53 83.27
C ALA A 279 -37.44 -18.43 84.48
N ASP A 280 -36.15 -18.69 84.73
CA ASP A 280 -35.69 -19.46 85.89
C ASP A 280 -36.00 -18.71 87.21
N GLU A 281 -35.82 -17.38 87.26
CA GLU A 281 -36.20 -16.55 88.42
C GLU A 281 -37.72 -16.60 88.68
N ASN A 282 -38.55 -16.47 87.64
CA ASN A 282 -40.00 -16.58 87.78
C ASN A 282 -40.41 -17.95 88.30
N LEU A 283 -39.77 -19.03 87.83
CA LEU A 283 -40.02 -20.38 88.34
C LEU A 283 -39.68 -20.50 89.84
N ASP A 284 -38.58 -19.89 90.29
CA ASP A 284 -38.22 -19.84 91.72
C ASP A 284 -39.27 -19.05 92.53
N PHE A 285 -39.74 -17.91 92.02
CA PHE A 285 -40.81 -17.14 92.65
C PHE A 285 -42.13 -17.91 92.73
N ASP A 286 -42.52 -18.63 91.67
CA ASP A 286 -43.71 -19.48 91.67
C ASP A 286 -43.60 -20.59 92.72
N ASN A 287 -42.44 -21.25 92.81
CA ASN A 287 -42.20 -22.28 93.83
C ASN A 287 -42.24 -21.72 95.26
N LYS A 288 -41.66 -20.54 95.48
CA LYS A 288 -41.75 -19.84 96.78
C LYS A 288 -43.20 -19.48 97.11
N THR A 289 -43.94 -18.95 96.14
CA THR A 289 -45.35 -18.59 96.30
C THR A 289 -46.18 -19.81 96.66
N LYS A 290 -45.99 -20.93 95.97
CA LYS A 290 -46.65 -22.20 96.28
C LYS A 290 -46.33 -22.66 97.70
N THR A 291 -45.07 -22.60 98.11
CA THR A 291 -44.64 -22.95 99.48
C THR A 291 -45.31 -22.06 100.53
N TYR A 292 -45.42 -20.76 100.27
CA TYR A 292 -46.10 -19.83 101.19
C TYR A 292 -47.60 -20.09 101.26
N LEU A 293 -48.26 -20.39 100.12
CA LEU A 293 -49.67 -20.78 100.10
C LEU A 293 -49.91 -22.05 100.93
N GLU A 294 -49.07 -23.08 100.78
CA GLU A 294 -49.17 -24.31 101.59
C GLU A 294 -49.03 -24.02 103.09
N LYS A 295 -48.13 -23.10 103.49
CA LYS A 295 -48.01 -22.66 104.89
C LYS A 295 -49.24 -21.88 105.39
N ILE A 296 -49.82 -21.04 104.54
CA ILE A 296 -51.05 -20.29 104.87
C ILE A 296 -52.19 -21.28 105.09
N THR A 297 -52.42 -22.21 104.16
CA THR A 297 -53.46 -23.23 104.29
C THR A 297 -53.29 -24.05 105.57
N SER A 298 -52.07 -24.49 105.88
CA SER A 298 -51.80 -25.19 107.14
C SER A 298 -52.07 -24.32 108.38
N SER A 299 -51.80 -23.01 108.31
CA SER A 299 -52.11 -22.08 109.39
C SER A 299 -53.61 -21.84 109.54
N GLU A 300 -54.36 -21.78 108.43
CA GLU A 300 -55.82 -21.70 108.42
C GLU A 300 -56.45 -22.93 109.07
N GLU A 301 -55.97 -24.14 108.73
CA GLU A 301 -56.39 -25.38 109.39
C GLU A 301 -56.15 -25.37 110.91
N ILE A 302 -55.01 -24.82 111.35
CA ILE A 302 -54.70 -24.64 112.78
C ILE A 302 -55.66 -23.64 113.43
N ILE A 303 -55.96 -22.52 112.76
CA ILE A 303 -56.91 -21.52 113.27
C ILE A 303 -58.31 -22.13 113.43
N ASP A 304 -58.77 -22.91 112.46
CA ASP A 304 -60.06 -23.58 112.53
C ASP A 304 -60.12 -24.58 113.70
N ALA A 305 -59.05 -25.35 113.90
CA ALA A 305 -58.93 -26.25 115.05
C ALA A 305 -58.98 -25.48 116.39
N LEU A 306 -58.23 -24.38 116.50
CA LEU A 306 -58.24 -23.52 117.70
C LEU A 306 -59.61 -22.87 117.93
N ASN A 307 -60.32 -22.45 116.88
CA ASN A 307 -61.66 -21.88 117.00
C ASN A 307 -62.65 -22.92 117.54
N ASN A 308 -62.56 -24.17 117.09
CA ASN A 308 -63.35 -25.27 117.61
C ASN A 308 -63.02 -25.55 119.10
N ASP A 309 -61.74 -25.54 119.48
CA ASP A 309 -61.32 -25.67 120.88
C ASP A 309 -61.88 -24.53 121.75
N ILE A 310 -61.88 -23.29 121.24
CA ILE A 310 -62.49 -22.12 121.90
C ILE A 310 -64.00 -22.30 122.07
N GLU A 311 -64.69 -22.82 121.06
CA GLU A 311 -66.13 -23.11 121.14
C GLU A 311 -66.44 -24.14 122.23
N ILE A 312 -65.66 -25.23 122.31
CA ILE A 312 -65.77 -26.23 123.36
C ILE A 312 -65.54 -25.61 124.75
N ALA A 313 -64.51 -24.77 124.89
CA ALA A 313 -64.21 -24.06 126.13
C ALA A 313 -65.34 -23.11 126.54
N ASN A 314 -65.88 -22.32 125.61
CA ASN A 314 -67.00 -21.40 125.87
C ASN A 314 -68.26 -22.15 126.32
N ASN A 315 -68.59 -23.28 125.68
CA ASN A 315 -69.71 -24.12 126.11
C ASN A 315 -69.49 -24.66 127.54
N SER A 316 -68.25 -25.00 127.88
CA SER A 316 -67.89 -25.43 129.24
C SER A 316 -68.02 -24.31 130.26
N ILE A 317 -67.58 -23.09 129.92
CA ILE A 317 -67.75 -21.88 130.74
C ILE A 317 -69.24 -21.60 130.98
N GLN A 318 -70.07 -21.62 129.92
CA GLN A 318 -71.50 -21.37 130.04
C GLN A 318 -72.17 -22.34 131.01
N ASN A 319 -71.83 -23.64 130.92
CA ASN A 319 -72.33 -24.66 131.84
C ASN A 319 -71.89 -24.39 133.30
N LEU A 320 -70.65 -23.94 133.52
CA LEU A 320 -70.18 -23.55 134.84
C LEU A 320 -70.89 -22.29 135.35
N GLU A 321 -71.13 -21.29 134.51
CA GLU A 321 -71.89 -20.08 134.86
C GLU A 321 -73.32 -20.42 135.29
N ASP A 322 -74.00 -21.33 134.56
CA ASP A 322 -75.34 -21.80 134.92
C ASP A 322 -75.34 -22.53 136.27
N LYS A 323 -74.32 -23.36 136.55
CA LYS A 323 -74.15 -24.01 137.86
C LYS A 323 -73.95 -22.99 138.99
N VAL A 324 -73.12 -21.97 138.77
CA VAL A 324 -72.88 -20.90 139.76
C VAL A 324 -74.16 -20.10 140.02
N LYS A 325 -74.93 -19.79 138.96
CA LYS A 325 -76.20 -19.08 139.07
C LYS A 325 -77.22 -19.86 139.91
N ASN A 326 -77.31 -21.18 139.70
CA ASN A 326 -78.17 -22.05 140.50
C ASN A 326 -77.72 -22.11 141.96
N ALA A 327 -76.43 -22.31 142.22
CA ALA A 327 -75.89 -22.33 143.59
C ALA A 327 -76.12 -21.00 144.34
N LYS A 328 -76.05 -19.86 143.63
CA LYS A 328 -76.35 -18.54 144.20
C LYS A 328 -77.83 -18.40 144.56
N ALA A 329 -78.74 -18.88 143.70
CA ALA A 329 -80.17 -18.89 143.98
C ALA A 329 -80.51 -19.76 145.20
N GLU A 330 -79.90 -20.95 145.31
CA GLU A 330 -80.04 -21.81 146.51
C GLU A 330 -79.55 -21.11 147.78
N SER A 331 -78.41 -20.42 147.71
CA SER A 331 -77.87 -19.65 148.85
C SER A 331 -78.80 -18.49 149.27
N ASP A 332 -79.38 -17.77 148.31
CA ASP A 332 -80.32 -16.67 148.60
C ASP A 332 -81.62 -17.18 149.25
N GLU A 333 -82.10 -18.36 148.83
CA GLU A 333 -83.28 -19.00 149.42
C GLU A 333 -83.05 -19.43 150.88
N ILE A 334 -81.89 -20.05 151.16
CA ILE A 334 -81.48 -20.41 152.53
C ILE A 334 -81.37 -19.16 153.42
N ASN A 335 -80.79 -18.08 152.92
CA ASN A 335 -80.65 -16.83 153.68
C ASN A 335 -82.01 -16.20 154.03
N ASN A 336 -82.99 -16.27 153.14
CA ASN A 336 -84.35 -15.80 153.41
C ASN A 336 -85.04 -16.65 154.49
N GLN A 337 -84.92 -17.98 154.41
CA GLN A 337 -85.45 -18.89 155.43
C GLN A 337 -84.84 -18.62 156.82
N LEU A 338 -83.54 -18.32 156.87
CA LEU A 338 -82.85 -17.99 158.11
C LEU A 338 -83.37 -16.68 158.74
N LYS A 339 -83.56 -15.63 157.93
CA LYS A 339 -84.14 -14.35 158.38
C LYS A 339 -85.54 -14.51 158.98
N GLU A 340 -86.41 -15.31 158.36
CA GLU A 340 -87.75 -15.56 158.90
C GLU A 340 -87.71 -16.27 160.26
N THR A 341 -86.80 -17.21 160.43
CA THR A 341 -86.64 -17.97 161.68
C THR A 341 -86.18 -17.07 162.84
N ILE A 342 -85.24 -16.15 162.58
CA ILE A 342 -84.80 -15.18 163.59
C ILE A 342 -85.95 -14.27 164.04
N ASN A 343 -86.74 -13.76 163.09
CA ASN A 343 -87.88 -12.91 163.42
C ASN A 343 -88.91 -13.62 164.31
N LYS A 344 -89.18 -14.91 164.06
CA LYS A 344 -90.08 -15.70 164.92
C LYS A 344 -89.54 -15.83 166.35
N ILE A 345 -88.27 -16.16 166.50
CA ILE A 345 -87.60 -16.30 167.81
C ILE A 345 -87.62 -14.96 168.59
N GLU A 346 -87.40 -13.84 167.90
CA GLU A 346 -87.38 -12.52 168.54
C GLU A 346 -88.77 -12.07 169.03
N ILE A 347 -89.84 -12.45 168.31
CA ILE A 347 -91.22 -12.23 168.76
C ILE A 347 -91.55 -13.07 170.01
N GLU A 348 -91.18 -14.35 170.04
CA GLU A 348 -91.41 -15.22 171.20
C GLU A 348 -90.67 -14.73 172.45
N LYS A 349 -89.42 -14.28 172.30
CA LYS A 349 -88.65 -13.68 173.39
C LYS A 349 -89.37 -12.50 174.04
N LEU A 350 -89.94 -11.59 173.26
CA LEU A 350 -90.68 -10.41 173.75
C LEU A 350 -91.97 -10.79 174.51
N LEU A 351 -92.63 -11.87 174.10
CA LEU A 351 -93.82 -12.40 174.79
C LEU A 351 -93.45 -12.93 176.18
N ILE A 352 -92.39 -13.72 176.29
CA ILE A 352 -91.91 -14.28 177.56
C ILE A 352 -91.46 -13.15 178.52
N GLU A 353 -90.76 -12.14 178.01
CA GLU A 353 -90.36 -10.96 178.81
C GLU A 353 -91.56 -10.22 179.43
N LYS A 354 -92.65 -10.09 178.67
CA LYS A 354 -93.90 -9.49 179.18
C LYS A 354 -94.54 -10.33 180.28
N GLU A 355 -94.58 -11.65 180.12
CA GLU A 355 -95.15 -12.56 181.12
C GLU A 355 -94.33 -12.57 182.41
N LEU A 356 -93.00 -12.58 182.29
CA LEU A 356 -92.09 -12.53 183.43
C LEU A 356 -92.30 -11.28 184.28
N ASN A 357 -92.43 -10.11 183.64
CA ASN A 357 -92.67 -8.86 184.36
C ASN A 357 -94.00 -8.86 185.12
N ARG A 358 -95.08 -9.40 184.53
CA ARG A 358 -96.38 -9.55 185.24
C ARG A 358 -96.27 -10.45 186.47
N ALA A 359 -95.51 -11.54 186.37
CA ALA A 359 -95.27 -12.44 187.50
C ALA A 359 -94.52 -11.73 188.63
N LYS A 360 -93.47 -10.96 188.32
CA LYS A 360 -92.69 -10.17 189.30
C LYS A 360 -93.57 -9.19 190.08
N THR A 361 -94.38 -8.39 189.39
CA THR A 361 -95.28 -7.41 190.05
C THR A 361 -96.30 -8.10 190.97
N LYS A 362 -96.85 -9.24 190.53
CA LYS A 362 -97.80 -10.01 191.33
C LYS A 362 -97.15 -10.60 192.59
N ASN A 363 -95.89 -11.02 192.48
CA ASN A 363 -95.11 -11.56 193.59
C ASN A 363 -94.84 -10.50 194.67
N GLU A 364 -94.47 -9.28 194.28
CA GLU A 364 -94.24 -8.18 195.23
C GLU A 364 -95.51 -7.82 196.02
N ASN A 365 -96.67 -7.75 195.35
CA ASN A 365 -97.94 -7.45 196.00
C ASN A 365 -98.33 -8.51 197.05
N LEU A 366 -98.15 -9.80 196.73
CA LEU A 366 -98.41 -10.89 197.67
C LEU A 366 -97.47 -10.81 198.89
N LYS A 367 -96.19 -10.51 198.66
CA LYS A 367 -95.19 -10.36 199.73
C LYS A 367 -95.55 -9.25 200.72
N ASN A 368 -96.05 -8.11 200.23
CA ASN A 368 -96.50 -7.00 201.08
C ASN A 368 -97.73 -7.35 201.92
N ASN A 369 -98.68 -8.09 201.36
CA ASN A 369 -99.87 -8.52 202.09
C ASN A 369 -99.55 -9.54 203.19
N ILE A 370 -98.61 -10.47 202.95
CA ILE A 370 -98.12 -11.43 203.95
C ILE A 370 -97.53 -10.69 205.17
N ASN A 371 -96.69 -9.66 204.92
CA ASN A 371 -96.07 -8.85 205.98
C ASN A 371 -97.09 -8.10 206.85
N ASN A 372 -98.22 -7.65 206.28
CA ASN A 372 -99.25 -6.95 207.03
C ASN A 372 -100.03 -7.90 207.95
N LEU A 373 -100.31 -9.14 207.51
CA LEU A 373 -100.98 -10.16 208.31
C LEU A 373 -100.12 -10.66 209.48
N GLU A 374 -98.79 -10.71 209.30
CA GLU A 374 -97.85 -11.05 210.39
C GLU A 374 -97.94 -10.06 211.55
N LYS A 375 -98.04 -8.76 211.26
CA LYS A 375 -98.20 -7.71 212.29
C LYS A 375 -99.54 -7.79 213.02
N GLU A 376 -100.61 -8.15 212.30
CA GLU A 376 -101.95 -8.31 212.85
C GLU A 376 -102.06 -9.53 213.76
N LYS A 377 -101.34 -10.61 213.43
CA LYS A 377 -101.20 -11.80 214.27
C LYS A 377 -100.52 -11.51 215.60
N GLU A 378 -99.47 -10.69 215.59
CA GLU A 378 -98.66 -10.32 216.77
C GLU A 378 -99.45 -9.48 217.80
N PHE A 379 -100.42 -8.67 217.33
CA PHE A 379 -101.25 -7.85 218.19
C PHE A 379 -102.24 -8.67 219.04
N LEU A 380 -102.87 -9.68 218.44
CA LEU A 380 -103.90 -10.51 219.09
C LEU A 380 -103.32 -11.47 220.14
N GLU A 381 -102.05 -11.85 220.02
CA GLU A 381 -101.41 -12.84 220.88
C GLU A 381 -101.15 -12.29 222.32
N ASN A 382 -101.05 -10.97 222.49
CA ASN A 382 -100.65 -10.33 223.75
C ASN A 382 -101.80 -9.99 224.72
N HIS A 383 -103.08 -10.21 224.37
CA HIS A 383 -104.24 -9.76 225.17
C HIS A 383 -105.13 -10.90 225.72
N LYS A 384 -104.60 -12.12 225.88
CA LYS A 384 -105.33 -13.28 226.44
C LYS A 384 -105.47 -13.21 227.97
N THR A 385 -106.70 -13.04 228.48
CA THR A 385 -107.05 -13.30 229.91
C THR A 385 -108.32 -14.15 230.05
N PRO A 386 -108.48 -14.91 231.15
CA PRO A 386 -109.16 -16.23 231.14
C PRO A 386 -110.69 -16.26 231.06
N GLU A 387 -111.40 -15.14 230.82
CA GLU A 387 -112.87 -15.13 230.82
C GLU A 387 -113.54 -14.79 229.49
N ASN A 388 -112.82 -14.76 228.36
CA ASN A 388 -113.41 -14.26 227.11
C ASN A 388 -113.23 -15.19 225.89
N LYS A 389 -114.29 -15.93 225.54
CA LYS A 389 -114.39 -16.86 224.39
C LYS A 389 -114.42 -16.18 223.00
N SER A 390 -114.29 -14.84 222.91
CA SER A 390 -114.37 -14.11 221.64
C SER A 390 -113.08 -14.14 220.82
N TYR A 391 -111.90 -14.24 221.44
CA TYR A 391 -110.60 -14.07 220.75
C TYR A 391 -110.08 -15.33 220.04
N GLU A 392 -110.62 -16.51 220.30
CA GLU A 392 -110.11 -17.77 219.74
C GLU A 392 -110.55 -18.02 218.28
N ARG A 393 -111.69 -17.46 217.85
CA ARG A 393 -112.14 -17.59 216.45
C ARG A 393 -111.37 -16.68 215.50
N GLU A 394 -111.08 -15.44 215.90
CA GLU A 394 -110.37 -14.49 215.05
C GLU A 394 -108.94 -14.93 214.72
N PHE A 395 -108.25 -15.61 215.64
CA PHE A 395 -106.89 -16.08 215.40
C PHE A 395 -106.81 -17.24 214.38
N ILE A 396 -107.80 -18.14 214.38
CA ILE A 396 -107.86 -19.28 213.45
C ILE A 396 -108.12 -18.78 212.01
N ASP A 397 -109.05 -17.84 211.83
CA ASP A 397 -109.35 -17.26 210.52
C ASP A 397 -108.12 -16.55 209.91
N LEU A 398 -107.32 -15.88 210.74
CA LEU A 398 -106.09 -15.23 210.28
C LEU A 398 -105.03 -16.23 209.81
N GLN A 399 -104.88 -17.37 210.49
CA GLN A 399 -103.93 -18.41 210.08
C GLN A 399 -104.31 -19.05 208.75
N VAL A 400 -105.61 -19.27 208.50
CA VAL A 400 -106.09 -19.79 207.21
C VAL A 400 -105.75 -18.81 206.09
N LYS A 401 -106.00 -17.51 206.30
CA LYS A 401 -105.65 -16.46 205.33
C LYS A 401 -104.17 -16.41 205.00
N TYR A 402 -103.29 -16.51 206.00
CA TYR A 402 -101.85 -16.50 205.78
C TYR A 402 -101.38 -17.72 204.96
N ALA A 403 -101.87 -18.92 205.30
CA ALA A 403 -101.51 -20.15 204.59
C ALA A 403 -101.91 -20.10 203.12
N ASP A 404 -103.11 -19.61 202.82
CA ASP A 404 -103.59 -19.48 201.43
C ASP A 404 -102.77 -18.46 200.63
N LEU A 405 -102.44 -17.33 201.25
CA LEU A 405 -101.68 -16.28 200.57
C LEU A 405 -100.22 -16.70 200.31
N ASN A 406 -99.61 -17.42 201.25
CA ASN A 406 -98.25 -17.95 201.09
C ASN A 406 -98.20 -19.06 200.02
N ARG A 407 -99.27 -19.87 199.91
CA ARG A 407 -99.40 -20.84 198.81
C ARG A 407 -99.45 -20.15 197.45
N GLN A 408 -100.23 -19.06 197.33
CA GLN A 408 -100.29 -18.28 196.08
C GLN A 408 -98.93 -17.65 195.72
N TYR A 409 -98.20 -17.13 196.71
CA TYR A 409 -96.84 -16.59 196.50
C TYR A 409 -95.89 -17.65 195.92
N MET A 410 -95.86 -18.85 196.50
CA MET A 410 -94.97 -19.92 196.03
C MET A 410 -95.32 -20.42 194.63
N GLU A 411 -96.61 -20.41 194.24
CA GLU A 411 -97.01 -20.77 192.89
C GLU A 411 -96.59 -19.70 191.86
N VAL A 412 -96.76 -18.42 192.19
CA VAL A 412 -96.33 -17.31 191.32
C VAL A 412 -94.80 -17.29 191.20
N LYS A 413 -94.07 -17.55 192.29
CA LYS A 413 -92.61 -17.64 192.29
C LYS A 413 -92.09 -18.75 191.39
N ARG A 414 -92.69 -19.94 191.42
CA ARG A 414 -92.31 -21.03 190.49
C ARG A 414 -92.56 -20.68 189.03
N LYS A 415 -93.67 -20.00 188.72
CA LYS A 415 -93.97 -19.55 187.34
C LYS A 415 -92.96 -18.49 186.88
N GLN A 416 -92.55 -17.60 187.79
CA GLN A 416 -91.51 -16.62 187.52
C GLN A 416 -90.17 -17.30 187.21
N GLU A 417 -89.70 -18.21 188.06
CA GLU A 417 -88.43 -18.92 187.86
C GLU A 417 -88.41 -19.71 186.55
N LYS A 418 -89.54 -20.33 186.16
CA LYS A 418 -89.67 -21.02 184.87
C LYS A 418 -89.54 -20.05 183.67
N ALA A 419 -90.20 -18.90 183.74
CA ALA A 419 -90.11 -17.87 182.70
C ALA A 419 -88.70 -17.24 182.62
N GLU A 420 -87.97 -17.13 183.73
CA GLU A 420 -86.56 -16.69 183.73
C GLU A 420 -85.67 -17.69 183.00
N HIS A 421 -85.85 -18.99 183.25
CA HIS A 421 -85.09 -20.03 182.56
C HIS A 421 -85.37 -20.06 181.06
N GLU A 422 -86.65 -20.03 180.64
CA GLU A 422 -87.02 -20.00 179.22
C GLU A 422 -86.42 -18.76 178.52
N LEU A 423 -86.47 -17.59 179.14
CA LEU A 423 -85.89 -16.37 178.55
C LEU A 423 -84.36 -16.48 178.34
N GLU A 424 -83.67 -17.17 179.25
CA GLU A 424 -82.22 -17.37 179.16
C GLU A 424 -81.84 -18.32 178.01
N GLU A 425 -82.63 -19.38 177.78
CA GLU A 425 -82.49 -20.26 176.62
C GLU A 425 -82.72 -19.51 175.30
N TYR A 426 -83.76 -18.69 175.21
CA TYR A 426 -84.02 -17.88 174.01
C TYR A 426 -82.93 -16.84 173.73
N LYS A 427 -82.30 -16.28 174.77
CA LYS A 427 -81.12 -15.41 174.61
C LYS A 427 -79.93 -16.16 174.04
N ALA A 428 -79.62 -17.35 174.57
CA ALA A 428 -78.53 -18.18 174.07
C ALA A 428 -78.77 -18.64 172.62
N LEU A 429 -80.02 -18.95 172.25
CA LEU A 429 -80.38 -19.35 170.90
C LEU A 429 -80.24 -18.18 169.90
N SER A 430 -80.69 -16.98 170.29
CA SER A 430 -80.57 -15.76 169.48
C SER A 430 -79.12 -15.37 169.22
N GLU A 431 -78.23 -15.47 170.22
CA GLU A 431 -76.81 -15.16 170.03
C GLU A 431 -76.09 -16.15 169.10
N LYS A 432 -76.36 -17.45 169.23
CA LYS A 432 -75.80 -18.47 168.32
C LYS A 432 -76.21 -18.22 166.86
N LEU A 433 -77.48 -17.87 166.63
CA LEU A 433 -77.98 -17.56 165.29
C LEU A 433 -77.37 -16.27 164.72
N LYS A 434 -77.15 -15.24 165.55
CA LYS A 434 -76.46 -14.01 165.12
C LYS A 434 -74.98 -14.24 164.80
N GLN A 435 -74.29 -15.11 165.55
CA GLN A 435 -72.91 -15.49 165.23
C GLN A 435 -72.82 -16.24 163.90
N PHE A 436 -73.75 -17.14 163.60
CA PHE A 436 -73.80 -17.86 162.33
C PHE A 436 -73.91 -16.92 161.11
N ILE A 437 -74.61 -15.79 161.24
CA ILE A 437 -74.77 -14.79 160.17
C ILE A 437 -73.52 -13.91 159.99
N LEU A 438 -72.69 -13.75 161.02
CA LEU A 438 -71.50 -12.88 160.99
C LEU A 438 -70.20 -13.63 160.66
N SER A 439 -70.26 -14.95 160.50
CA SER A 439 -69.11 -15.83 160.19
C SER A 439 -68.98 -16.24 158.73
N ASP A 440 -69.88 -15.75 157.86
CA ASP A 440 -69.78 -15.74 156.39
C ASP A 440 -69.95 -14.30 155.89
#